data_AF-A0A519P3P5-F1
#
_entry.id   AF-A0A519P3P5-F1
#
_cell.length_a   1.000
_cell.length_b   1.000
_cell.length_c   1.000
_cell.angle_alpha   90.00
_cell.angle_beta   90.00
_cell.angle_gamma   90.00
#
_symmetry.space_group_name_H-M   'P 1'
#
loop_
_entity.id
_entity.type
_entity.pdbx_description
1 polymer ?
#
loop_
_entity_poly.entity_id
_entity_poly.type
_entity_poly.pdbx_seq_one_letter_code
_entity_poly.pdbx_strand_id
1 'polypeptide(L)'
;PVFTTKAATDLNYLVCARLMIEAAPHIYSQFATHNAHSLAAVYRMATDRGVKIEFQRLHGMGEALYDAAKEAFGPVTVRAYAPVGGHEDLLPYLVRRLLENGANSSFVHALLDERVPASAVAADPISVVEAHPDRHAKIPTPKDMYMDRQNSLGRDYSQAADRERHALALQKVDSEKLTSGPLIGGKLKAGTHPTDVTNPFDRSQVLGHVSEASTADIDAAVDAAARAQIAWDRKGGAGRAPVLRAMADALEADMDRLVALLSREAGKTLNDGVAEVREAADFCRYYAMLAERDFGGREELKGPVGEINQLVLHGRGVFACISPWNFPLAIFTGQIAAALAAGNAVLAKPAEQTPLIAAEAVRLYHKAGLNPDLLALTPGRGETVGAALVSHPGVDG
;
A
#
# COMPACT_ATOMS: atom_id res chain seq x y z
N PRO A 1 -11.52 -2.21 7.71
CA PRO A 1 -12.10 -1.67 8.97
C PRO A 1 -13.26 -2.52 9.55
N VAL A 2 -13.25 -3.84 9.33
CA VAL A 2 -14.29 -4.75 9.82
C VAL A 2 -13.62 -5.93 10.54
N PHE A 3 -14.38 -6.61 11.40
CA PHE A 3 -13.90 -7.85 12.00
C PHE A 3 -13.61 -8.89 10.93
N THR A 4 -12.63 -9.77 11.21
CA THR A 4 -12.22 -10.84 10.29
C THR A 4 -12.90 -12.18 10.60
N THR A 5 -13.61 -12.27 11.72
CA THR A 5 -14.36 -13.46 12.15
C THR A 5 -15.83 -13.12 12.32
N LYS A 6 -16.72 -14.00 11.86
CA LYS A 6 -18.18 -13.83 11.96
C LYS A 6 -18.65 -13.68 13.42
N ALA A 7 -18.13 -14.51 14.33
CA ALA A 7 -18.48 -14.47 15.76
C ALA A 7 -18.17 -13.11 16.42
N ALA A 8 -17.06 -12.46 16.07
CA ALA A 8 -16.75 -11.11 16.56
C ALA A 8 -17.76 -10.07 16.09
N THR A 9 -18.27 -10.19 14.84
CA THR A 9 -19.37 -9.33 14.37
C THR A 9 -20.66 -9.59 15.15
N ASP A 10 -21.01 -10.86 15.42
CA ASP A 10 -22.19 -11.19 16.22
C ASP A 10 -22.09 -10.64 17.65
N LEU A 11 -20.93 -10.82 18.31
CA LEU A 11 -20.66 -10.26 19.63
C LEU A 11 -20.78 -8.74 19.62
N ASN A 12 -20.13 -8.07 18.66
CA ASN A 12 -20.20 -6.63 18.54
C ASN A 12 -21.64 -6.15 18.30
N TYR A 13 -22.44 -6.87 17.51
CA TYR A 13 -23.87 -6.59 17.34
C TYR A 13 -24.61 -6.62 18.68
N LEU A 14 -24.40 -7.65 19.51
CA LEU A 14 -25.04 -7.76 20.82
C LEU A 14 -24.60 -6.67 21.80
N VAL A 15 -23.31 -6.31 21.78
CA VAL A 15 -22.77 -5.19 22.58
C VAL A 15 -23.41 -3.87 22.17
N CYS A 16 -23.46 -3.57 20.88
CA CYS A 16 -24.13 -2.39 20.33
C CYS A 16 -25.62 -2.38 20.69
N ALA A 17 -26.32 -3.52 20.57
CA ALA A 17 -27.73 -3.61 20.89
C ALA A 17 -28.02 -3.32 22.36
N ARG A 18 -27.21 -3.85 23.28
CA ARG A 18 -27.31 -3.53 24.70
C ARG A 18 -27.14 -2.03 24.96
N LEU A 19 -26.11 -1.41 24.36
CA LEU A 19 -25.86 0.04 24.52
C LEU A 19 -27.01 0.89 23.95
N MET A 20 -27.58 0.51 22.81
CA MET A 20 -28.72 1.21 22.21
C MET A 20 -29.99 1.09 23.07
N ILE A 21 -30.25 -0.08 23.65
CA ILE A 21 -31.37 -0.29 24.59
C ILE A 21 -31.15 0.52 25.88
N GLU A 22 -29.93 0.54 26.41
CA GLU A 22 -29.54 1.34 27.58
C GLU A 22 -29.72 2.85 27.36
N ALA A 23 -29.58 3.32 26.12
CA ALA A 23 -29.74 4.73 25.75
C ALA A 23 -31.22 5.17 25.64
N ALA A 24 -32.19 4.28 25.85
CA ALA A 24 -33.60 4.64 25.86
C ALA A 24 -33.91 5.65 27.00
N PRO A 25 -34.80 6.64 26.78
CA PRO A 25 -35.61 6.85 25.58
C PRO A 25 -34.94 7.72 24.49
N HIS A 26 -33.68 8.11 24.64
CA HIS A 26 -33.01 9.04 23.72
C HIS A 26 -32.76 8.43 22.33
N ILE A 27 -32.74 7.10 22.23
CA ILE A 27 -32.60 6.36 20.98
C ILE A 27 -33.77 5.37 20.84
N TYR A 28 -34.50 5.47 19.74
CA TYR A 28 -35.44 4.42 19.32
C TYR A 28 -34.67 3.34 18.56
N SER A 29 -34.52 2.18 19.20
CA SER A 29 -33.65 1.11 18.68
C SER A 29 -34.36 0.24 17.65
N GLN A 30 -33.73 0.08 16.48
CA GLN A 30 -34.20 -0.74 15.37
C GLN A 30 -33.17 -1.81 15.03
N PHE A 31 -33.52 -3.08 15.20
CA PHE A 31 -32.59 -4.21 15.08
C PHE A 31 -32.86 -5.03 13.83
N ALA A 32 -32.06 -4.80 12.79
CA ALA A 32 -32.10 -5.60 11.57
C ALA A 32 -31.29 -6.89 11.74
N THR A 33 -31.95 -8.05 11.67
CA THR A 33 -31.27 -9.36 11.73
C THR A 33 -32.13 -10.48 11.18
N HIS A 34 -31.47 -11.51 10.63
CA HIS A 34 -32.06 -12.81 10.30
C HIS A 34 -31.45 -13.95 11.13
N ASN A 35 -30.65 -13.62 12.14
CA ASN A 35 -30.06 -14.59 13.05
C ASN A 35 -30.99 -14.77 14.27
N ALA A 36 -31.51 -15.98 14.45
CA ALA A 36 -32.43 -16.29 15.54
C ALA A 36 -31.82 -16.09 16.93
N HIS A 37 -30.53 -16.40 17.10
CA HIS A 37 -29.82 -16.16 18.36
C HIS A 37 -29.78 -14.66 18.68
N SER A 38 -29.38 -13.83 17.70
CA SER A 38 -29.35 -12.37 17.87
C SER A 38 -30.74 -11.81 18.19
N LEU A 39 -31.78 -12.27 17.48
CA LEU A 39 -33.16 -11.86 17.72
C LEU A 39 -33.60 -12.18 19.16
N ALA A 40 -33.40 -13.43 19.60
CA ALA A 40 -33.77 -13.86 20.94
C ALA A 40 -33.02 -13.10 22.03
N ALA A 41 -31.70 -12.93 21.88
CA ALA A 41 -30.87 -12.19 22.83
C ALA A 41 -31.33 -10.73 22.97
N VAL A 42 -31.55 -10.04 21.85
CA VAL A 42 -31.99 -8.64 21.83
C VAL A 42 -33.40 -8.48 22.41
N TYR A 43 -34.32 -9.39 22.09
CA TYR A 43 -35.66 -9.41 22.67
C TYR A 43 -35.58 -9.47 24.20
N ARG A 44 -34.80 -10.42 24.73
CA ARG A 44 -34.60 -10.56 26.19
C ARG A 44 -34.00 -9.30 26.82
N MET A 45 -32.95 -8.73 26.22
CA MET A 45 -32.33 -7.50 26.71
C MET A 45 -33.32 -6.32 26.81
N ALA A 46 -34.22 -6.19 25.83
CA ALA A 46 -35.22 -5.12 25.81
C ALA A 46 -36.35 -5.38 26.83
N THR A 47 -36.85 -6.61 26.91
CA THR A 47 -37.90 -7.01 27.85
C THR A 47 -37.45 -6.85 29.30
N ASP A 48 -36.23 -7.31 29.64
CA ASP A 48 -35.68 -7.21 30.99
C ASP A 48 -35.55 -5.75 31.46
N ARG A 49 -35.47 -4.79 30.53
CA ARG A 49 -35.41 -3.34 30.79
C ARG A 49 -36.72 -2.60 30.56
N GLY A 50 -37.78 -3.28 30.11
CA GLY A 50 -39.05 -2.66 29.77
C GLY A 50 -38.98 -1.65 28.61
N VAL A 51 -37.99 -1.78 27.72
CA VAL A 51 -37.78 -0.86 26.59
C VAL A 51 -38.51 -1.36 25.36
N LYS A 52 -39.23 -0.47 24.68
CA LYS A 52 -39.84 -0.76 23.37
C LYS A 52 -38.79 -0.68 22.27
N ILE A 53 -38.75 -1.71 21.43
CA ILE A 53 -37.82 -1.83 20.31
C ILE A 53 -38.58 -2.26 19.04
N GLU A 54 -37.95 -2.10 17.89
CA GLU A 54 -38.44 -2.62 16.61
C GLU A 54 -37.39 -3.55 16.00
N PHE A 55 -37.82 -4.65 15.41
CA PHE A 55 -36.98 -5.48 14.56
C PHE A 55 -37.15 -5.14 13.09
N GLN A 56 -36.16 -5.47 12.28
CA GLN A 56 -36.24 -5.31 10.83
C GLN A 56 -35.78 -6.56 10.08
N ARG A 57 -36.45 -6.83 8.96
CA ARG A 57 -36.13 -7.92 8.04
C ARG A 57 -36.11 -7.42 6.60
N LEU A 58 -35.51 -8.19 5.72
CA LEU A 58 -35.57 -7.94 4.28
C LEU A 58 -36.89 -8.49 3.70
N HIS A 59 -37.49 -7.79 2.74
CA HIS A 59 -38.63 -8.33 2.00
C HIS A 59 -38.23 -9.60 1.22
N GLY A 60 -39.12 -10.60 1.19
CA GLY A 60 -38.86 -11.91 0.59
C GLY A 60 -37.90 -12.81 1.40
N MET A 61 -37.49 -12.41 2.61
CA MET A 61 -36.59 -13.20 3.47
C MET A 61 -36.94 -13.03 4.96
N GLY A 62 -36.71 -14.08 5.74
CA GLY A 62 -36.85 -14.04 7.20
C GLY A 62 -38.28 -14.07 7.74
N GLU A 63 -39.30 -14.26 6.90
CA GLU A 63 -40.71 -14.39 7.34
C GLU A 63 -40.87 -15.51 8.36
N ALA A 64 -40.41 -16.71 8.01
CA ALA A 64 -40.46 -17.87 8.91
C ALA A 64 -39.79 -17.61 10.28
N LEU A 65 -38.69 -16.85 10.31
CA LEU A 65 -38.02 -16.50 11.57
C LEU A 65 -38.90 -15.61 12.45
N TYR A 66 -39.48 -14.56 11.87
CA TYR A 66 -40.26 -13.60 12.63
C TYR A 66 -41.66 -14.13 12.99
N ASP A 67 -42.21 -15.06 12.19
CA ASP A 67 -43.40 -15.81 12.55
C ASP A 67 -43.12 -16.74 13.75
N ALA A 68 -42.02 -17.49 13.72
CA ALA A 68 -41.60 -18.31 14.87
C ALA A 68 -41.29 -17.46 16.11
N ALA A 69 -40.68 -16.28 15.95
CA ALA A 69 -40.46 -15.35 17.06
C ALA A 69 -41.78 -14.84 17.65
N LYS A 70 -42.78 -14.56 16.81
CA LYS A 70 -44.12 -14.15 17.26
C LYS A 70 -44.82 -15.25 18.06
N GLU A 71 -44.68 -16.51 17.65
CA GLU A 71 -45.20 -17.66 18.39
C GLU A 71 -44.50 -17.85 19.73
N ALA A 72 -43.17 -17.71 19.76
CA ALA A 72 -42.37 -17.93 20.97
C ALA A 72 -42.43 -16.79 21.99
N PHE A 73 -42.49 -15.54 21.53
CA PHE A 73 -42.32 -14.34 22.36
C PHE A 73 -43.58 -13.47 22.44
N GLY A 74 -44.62 -13.79 21.67
CA GLY A 74 -45.77 -12.91 21.44
C GLY A 74 -45.49 -11.83 20.39
N PRO A 75 -46.43 -10.88 20.20
CA PRO A 75 -46.33 -9.87 19.15
C PRO A 75 -45.05 -9.04 19.25
N VAL A 76 -44.24 -9.06 18.19
CA VAL A 76 -43.07 -8.20 18.02
C VAL A 76 -43.33 -7.17 16.91
N THR A 77 -42.84 -5.94 17.10
CA THR A 77 -42.88 -4.91 16.05
C THR A 77 -41.78 -5.20 15.03
N VAL A 78 -42.16 -5.47 13.78
CA VAL A 78 -41.23 -5.82 12.70
C VAL A 78 -41.49 -4.95 11.47
N ARG A 79 -40.44 -4.35 10.91
CA ARG A 79 -40.49 -3.62 9.63
C ARG A 79 -39.79 -4.40 8.53
N ALA A 80 -40.43 -4.50 7.37
CA ALA A 80 -39.80 -5.03 6.16
C ALA A 80 -39.06 -3.92 5.41
N TYR A 81 -37.78 -4.13 5.14
CA TYR A 81 -37.00 -3.35 4.18
C TYR A 81 -37.32 -3.87 2.77
N ALA A 82 -38.05 -3.07 2.00
CA ALA A 82 -38.61 -3.44 0.70
C ALA A 82 -38.02 -2.55 -0.41
N PRO A 83 -37.00 -3.01 -1.15
CA PRO A 83 -36.51 -2.34 -2.34
C PRO A 83 -37.59 -2.29 -3.42
N VAL A 84 -37.69 -1.15 -4.11
CA VAL A 84 -38.62 -0.93 -5.22
C VAL A 84 -37.84 -0.27 -6.35
N GLY A 85 -37.86 -0.85 -7.55
CA GLY A 85 -37.11 -0.37 -8.70
C GLY A 85 -37.36 -1.20 -9.96
N GLY A 86 -36.81 -0.78 -11.10
CA GLY A 86 -36.85 -1.56 -12.33
C GLY A 86 -36.01 -2.83 -12.23
N HIS A 87 -36.22 -3.79 -13.13
CA HIS A 87 -35.47 -5.04 -13.13
C HIS A 87 -33.95 -4.81 -13.21
N GLU A 88 -33.50 -3.90 -14.07
CA GLU A 88 -32.08 -3.58 -14.27
C GLU A 88 -31.44 -3.02 -12.99
N ASP A 89 -32.15 -2.18 -12.24
CA ASP A 89 -31.67 -1.57 -11.00
C ASP A 89 -31.56 -2.58 -9.85
N LEU A 90 -32.39 -3.63 -9.87
CA LEU A 90 -32.44 -4.66 -8.83
C LEU A 90 -31.46 -5.82 -9.07
N LEU A 91 -30.88 -5.97 -10.26
CA LEU A 91 -29.92 -7.02 -10.56
C LEU A 91 -28.65 -6.95 -9.69
N PRO A 92 -27.97 -5.79 -9.53
CA PRO A 92 -26.83 -5.67 -8.61
C PRO A 92 -27.23 -5.95 -7.16
N TYR A 93 -28.44 -5.53 -6.77
CA TYR A 93 -28.98 -5.78 -5.45
C TYR A 93 -29.22 -7.28 -5.20
N LEU A 94 -29.73 -8.01 -6.20
CA LEU A 94 -29.93 -9.45 -6.14
C LEU A 94 -28.60 -10.20 -5.91
N VAL A 95 -27.54 -9.86 -6.66
CA VAL A 95 -26.22 -10.48 -6.49
C VAL A 95 -25.69 -10.28 -5.07
N ARG A 96 -25.76 -9.04 -4.56
CA ARG A 96 -25.36 -8.75 -3.18
C ARG A 96 -26.21 -9.54 -2.19
N ARG A 97 -27.51 -9.69 -2.44
CA ARG A 97 -28.44 -10.41 -1.55
C ARG A 97 -28.16 -11.92 -1.50
N LEU A 98 -27.79 -12.51 -2.64
CA LEU A 98 -27.35 -13.89 -2.73
C LEU A 98 -26.05 -14.11 -1.94
N LEU A 99 -25.10 -13.18 -2.00
CA LEU A 99 -23.86 -13.27 -1.21
C LEU A 99 -24.11 -13.09 0.30
N GLU A 100 -24.96 -12.14 0.70
CA GLU A 100 -25.29 -11.87 2.11
C GLU A 100 -25.88 -13.11 2.82
N ASN A 101 -26.73 -13.88 2.13
CA ASN A 101 -27.46 -15.00 2.75
C ASN A 101 -27.01 -16.39 2.28
N GLY A 102 -26.23 -16.47 1.20
CA GLY A 102 -25.72 -17.71 0.62
C GLY A 102 -24.27 -18.02 0.96
N ALA A 103 -23.55 -17.13 1.66
CA ALA A 103 -22.22 -17.45 2.14
C ALA A 103 -22.26 -18.60 3.17
N ASN A 104 -21.26 -19.49 3.15
CA ASN A 104 -21.18 -20.64 4.07
C ASN A 104 -21.26 -20.25 5.56
N SER A 105 -20.84 -19.03 5.92
CA SER A 105 -20.90 -18.50 7.28
C SER A 105 -22.22 -17.80 7.62
N SER A 106 -23.18 -17.74 6.68
CA SER A 106 -24.49 -17.14 6.89
C SER A 106 -25.39 -18.05 7.72
N PHE A 107 -26.15 -17.46 8.65
CA PHE A 107 -27.15 -18.16 9.44
C PHE A 107 -28.19 -18.85 8.55
N VAL A 108 -28.64 -18.18 7.48
CA VAL A 108 -29.68 -18.72 6.58
C VAL A 108 -29.16 -19.98 5.87
N HIS A 109 -27.91 -19.97 5.42
CA HIS A 109 -27.27 -21.15 4.83
C HIS A 109 -27.13 -22.29 5.86
N ALA A 110 -26.64 -21.98 7.06
CA ALA A 110 -26.47 -22.98 8.12
C ALA A 110 -27.81 -23.59 8.61
N LEU A 111 -28.88 -22.80 8.65
CA LEU A 111 -30.22 -23.26 9.03
C LEU A 111 -30.83 -24.21 7.99
N LEU A 112 -30.56 -23.99 6.70
CA LEU A 112 -31.08 -24.82 5.61
C LEU A 112 -30.24 -26.08 5.37
N ASP A 113 -29.06 -26.20 5.98
CA ASP A 113 -28.22 -27.39 5.90
C ASP A 113 -28.63 -28.40 7.00
N GLU A 114 -29.32 -29.47 6.60
CA GLU A 114 -29.81 -30.52 7.51
C GLU A 114 -28.70 -31.21 8.32
N ARG A 115 -27.43 -31.05 7.92
CA ARG A 115 -26.27 -31.61 8.64
C ARG A 115 -25.83 -30.75 9.82
N VAL A 116 -26.30 -29.50 9.91
CA VAL A 116 -25.93 -28.56 10.98
C VAL A 116 -26.96 -28.68 12.11
N PRO A 117 -26.57 -29.14 13.32
CA PRO A 117 -27.52 -29.26 14.41
C PRO A 117 -27.97 -27.88 14.89
N ALA A 118 -29.24 -27.78 15.31
CA ALA A 118 -29.81 -26.53 15.83
C ALA A 118 -28.98 -25.92 16.99
N SER A 119 -28.33 -26.76 17.81
CA SER A 119 -27.43 -26.30 18.88
C SER A 119 -26.19 -25.56 18.37
N ALA A 120 -25.67 -25.92 17.19
CA ALA A 120 -24.56 -25.19 16.56
C ALA A 120 -25.02 -23.86 15.98
N VAL A 121 -26.24 -23.81 15.43
CA VAL A 121 -26.87 -22.59 14.92
C VAL A 121 -27.20 -21.60 16.04
N ALA A 122 -27.57 -22.11 17.21
CA ALA A 122 -27.89 -21.34 18.42
C ALA A 122 -26.67 -21.12 19.34
N ALA A 123 -25.44 -21.39 18.88
CA ALA A 123 -24.25 -21.25 19.70
C ALA A 123 -24.02 -19.79 20.13
N ASP A 124 -23.59 -19.60 21.37
CA ASP A 124 -23.28 -18.29 21.93
C ASP A 124 -22.01 -17.70 21.28
N PRO A 125 -22.11 -16.55 20.60
CA PRO A 125 -20.94 -15.92 19.98
C PRO A 125 -19.92 -15.40 21.00
N ILE A 126 -20.31 -15.15 22.26
CA ILE A 126 -19.40 -14.69 23.32
C ILE A 126 -18.37 -15.79 23.59
N SER A 127 -18.85 -16.99 23.94
CA SER A 127 -18.01 -18.16 24.20
C SER A 127 -17.08 -18.50 23.03
N VAL A 128 -17.55 -18.33 21.78
CA VAL A 128 -16.72 -18.56 20.58
C VAL A 128 -15.57 -17.57 20.47
N VAL A 129 -15.84 -16.28 20.74
CA VAL A 129 -14.82 -15.22 20.73
C VAL A 129 -13.87 -15.36 21.91
N GLU A 130 -14.35 -15.72 23.10
CA GLU A 130 -13.50 -15.96 24.27
C GLU A 130 -12.51 -17.11 24.03
N ALA A 131 -12.97 -18.18 23.36
CA ALA A 131 -12.11 -19.30 22.99
C ALA A 131 -11.12 -18.95 21.85
N HIS A 132 -11.50 -18.04 20.96
CA HIS A 132 -10.71 -17.65 19.78
C HIS A 132 -10.78 -16.12 19.54
N PRO A 133 -10.09 -15.33 20.37
CA PRO A 133 -10.22 -13.86 20.34
C PRO A 133 -9.46 -13.21 19.16
N ASP A 134 -8.60 -13.99 18.50
CA ASP A 134 -7.68 -13.50 17.48
C ASP A 134 -8.35 -13.33 16.09
N ARG A 135 -7.62 -12.65 15.20
CA ARG A 135 -8.02 -12.48 13.80
C ARG A 135 -8.11 -13.84 13.10
N HIS A 136 -8.93 -13.89 12.05
CA HIS A 136 -9.05 -15.09 11.23
C HIS A 136 -7.70 -15.46 10.59
N ALA A 137 -7.17 -16.64 10.93
CA ALA A 137 -5.82 -17.07 10.56
C ALA A 137 -5.54 -17.10 9.05
N LYS A 138 -6.59 -17.27 8.22
CA LYS A 138 -6.47 -17.28 6.75
C LYS A 138 -6.62 -15.91 6.08
N ILE A 139 -6.82 -14.84 6.86
CA ILE A 139 -6.94 -13.47 6.34
C ILE A 139 -5.70 -12.68 6.78
N PRO A 140 -4.65 -12.63 5.95
CA PRO A 140 -3.43 -11.90 6.29
C PRO A 140 -3.72 -10.42 6.49
N THR A 141 -2.84 -9.74 7.22
CA THR A 141 -2.89 -8.29 7.30
C THR A 141 -2.52 -7.68 5.95
N PRO A 142 -2.93 -6.44 5.62
CA PRO A 142 -2.50 -5.81 4.38
C PRO A 142 -0.98 -5.77 4.21
N LYS A 143 -0.22 -5.65 5.31
CA LYS A 143 1.25 -5.64 5.33
C LYS A 143 1.84 -7.02 4.99
N ASP A 144 1.18 -8.08 5.43
CA ASP A 144 1.60 -9.49 5.24
C ASP A 144 0.87 -10.16 4.07
N MET A 145 0.32 -9.37 3.14
CA MET A 145 -0.43 -9.87 2.00
C MET A 145 0.44 -10.73 1.07
N TYR A 146 1.74 -10.46 1.02
CA TYR A 146 2.72 -11.26 0.29
C TYR A 146 3.52 -12.11 1.28
N MET A 147 3.73 -13.38 0.96
CA MET A 147 4.40 -14.32 1.87
C MET A 147 5.92 -14.11 1.92
N ASP A 148 6.50 -13.65 0.81
CA ASP A 148 7.94 -13.54 0.56
C ASP A 148 8.49 -12.12 0.75
N ARG A 149 7.61 -11.12 0.90
CA ARG A 149 7.97 -9.73 1.18
C ARG A 149 6.87 -9.01 1.92
N GLN A 150 7.20 -7.91 2.60
CA GLN A 150 6.19 -7.03 3.16
C GLN A 150 5.57 -6.15 2.06
N ASN A 151 4.25 -5.97 2.09
CA ASN A 151 3.53 -5.03 1.25
C ASN A 151 3.73 -3.60 1.76
N SER A 152 3.68 -2.63 0.83
CA SER A 152 3.73 -1.22 1.17
C SER A 152 2.51 -0.73 1.97
N LEU A 153 2.74 0.16 2.92
CA LEU A 153 1.70 0.83 3.70
C LEU A 153 1.17 2.07 2.97
N GLY A 154 -0.15 2.28 3.06
CA GLY A 154 -0.80 3.48 2.52
C GLY A 154 -1.11 4.55 3.56
N ARG A 155 -1.87 5.54 3.12
CA ARG A 155 -2.45 6.60 3.95
C ARG A 155 -3.96 6.62 3.73
N ASP A 156 -4.75 6.74 4.79
CA ASP A 156 -6.21 6.74 4.72
C ASP A 156 -6.73 8.16 5.00
N TYR A 157 -6.93 8.94 3.93
CA TYR A 157 -7.41 10.31 4.05
C TYR A 157 -8.86 10.44 4.51
N SER A 158 -9.59 9.34 4.76
CA SER A 158 -10.84 9.40 5.52
C SER A 158 -10.58 9.72 7.01
N GLN A 159 -9.39 9.41 7.52
CA GLN A 159 -8.95 9.73 8.89
C GLN A 159 -8.52 11.20 9.00
N ALA A 160 -9.00 11.90 10.03
CA ALA A 160 -8.64 13.30 10.29
C ALA A 160 -7.14 13.47 10.53
N ALA A 161 -6.54 12.60 11.35
CA ALA A 161 -5.12 12.63 11.67
C ALA A 161 -4.22 12.50 10.43
N ASP A 162 -4.63 11.73 9.42
CA ASP A 162 -3.89 11.53 8.18
C ASP A 162 -3.93 12.80 7.31
N ARG A 163 -5.09 13.46 7.25
CA ARG A 163 -5.23 14.77 6.58
C ARG A 163 -4.41 15.85 7.26
N GLU A 164 -4.38 15.87 8.60
CA GLU A 164 -3.61 16.84 9.39
C GLU A 164 -2.10 16.68 9.16
N ARG A 165 -1.57 15.45 9.18
CA ARG A 165 -0.16 15.18 8.88
C ARG A 165 0.22 15.65 7.49
N HIS A 166 -0.63 15.38 6.50
CA HIS A 166 -0.38 15.83 5.13
C HIS A 166 -0.43 17.36 4.99
N ALA A 167 -1.39 18.03 5.64
CA ALA A 167 -1.47 19.49 5.64
C ALA A 167 -0.19 20.13 6.20
N LEU A 168 0.38 19.56 7.28
CA LEU A 168 1.66 20.01 7.84
C LEU A 168 2.83 19.78 6.88
N ALA A 169 2.88 18.62 6.22
CA ALA A 169 3.91 18.32 5.23
C ALA A 169 3.84 19.29 4.04
N LEU A 170 2.64 19.63 3.59
CA LEU A 170 2.39 20.58 2.51
C LEU A 170 2.88 21.98 2.86
N GLN A 171 2.52 22.49 4.04
CA GLN A 171 3.02 23.79 4.54
C GLN A 171 4.54 23.82 4.58
N LYS A 172 5.16 22.73 5.02
CA LYS A 172 6.62 22.62 5.09
C LYS A 172 7.24 22.68 3.69
N VAL A 173 6.76 21.88 2.74
CA VAL A 173 7.23 21.90 1.34
C VAL A 173 7.05 23.29 0.72
N ASP A 174 5.90 23.94 0.92
CA ASP A 174 5.61 25.28 0.38
C ASP A 174 6.52 26.38 0.95
N SER A 175 7.09 26.17 2.14
CA SER A 175 8.01 27.12 2.79
C SER A 175 9.49 26.92 2.44
N GLU A 176 9.83 25.75 1.86
CA GLU A 176 11.21 25.38 1.54
C GLU A 176 11.62 25.93 0.17
N LYS A 177 12.91 26.26 0.02
CA LYS A 177 13.52 26.51 -1.29
C LYS A 177 14.26 25.25 -1.72
N LEU A 178 13.59 24.39 -2.47
CA LEU A 178 14.15 23.11 -2.88
C LEU A 178 15.25 23.30 -3.93
N THR A 179 16.19 22.37 -3.99
CA THR A 179 17.29 22.41 -4.96
C THR A 179 17.55 21.02 -5.49
N SER A 180 17.68 20.91 -6.82
CA SER A 180 18.16 19.73 -7.52
C SER A 180 19.35 20.10 -8.40
N GLY A 181 20.24 19.16 -8.63
CA GLY A 181 21.44 19.37 -9.42
C GLY A 181 22.31 18.11 -9.43
N PRO A 182 23.49 18.16 -10.07
CA PRO A 182 24.34 16.99 -10.15
C PRO A 182 24.79 16.60 -8.75
N LEU A 183 24.42 15.39 -8.31
CA LEU A 183 24.73 14.87 -6.97
C LEU A 183 25.70 13.71 -7.14
N ILE A 184 27.00 13.97 -6.94
CA ILE A 184 28.09 13.04 -7.24
C ILE A 184 28.90 12.79 -5.98
N GLY A 185 29.05 11.52 -5.60
CA GLY A 185 29.70 11.14 -4.34
C GLY A 185 29.02 11.77 -3.12
N GLY A 186 27.69 11.93 -3.18
CA GLY A 186 26.87 12.52 -2.12
C GLY A 186 27.01 14.04 -1.98
N LYS A 187 27.66 14.72 -2.94
CA LYS A 187 27.86 16.17 -2.91
C LYS A 187 27.17 16.84 -4.08
N LEU A 188 26.29 17.79 -3.77
CA LEU A 188 25.65 18.63 -4.78
C LEU A 188 26.70 19.52 -5.45
N LYS A 189 26.75 19.48 -6.77
CA LYS A 189 27.59 20.34 -7.61
C LYS A 189 26.77 21.52 -8.12
N ALA A 190 27.46 22.58 -8.52
CA ALA A 190 26.82 23.77 -9.06
C ALA A 190 26.09 23.48 -10.39
N GLY A 191 26.59 22.53 -11.19
CA GLY A 191 26.04 22.23 -12.50
C GLY A 191 26.08 23.43 -13.46
N THR A 192 25.22 23.40 -14.47
CA THR A 192 25.05 24.46 -15.46
C THR A 192 23.57 24.83 -15.60
N HIS A 193 23.28 25.95 -16.28
CA HIS A 193 21.91 26.36 -16.64
C HIS A 193 20.88 26.26 -15.51
N PRO A 194 21.05 26.97 -14.38
CA PRO A 194 20.07 26.95 -13.30
C PRO A 194 18.71 27.47 -13.80
N THR A 195 17.64 26.72 -13.53
CA THR A 195 16.26 27.07 -13.90
C THR A 195 15.30 26.84 -12.74
N ASP A 196 14.21 27.62 -12.73
CA ASP A 196 13.15 27.50 -11.73
C ASP A 196 12.32 26.24 -11.99
N VAL A 197 12.03 25.50 -10.93
CA VAL A 197 11.03 24.44 -10.92
C VAL A 197 9.74 25.02 -10.35
N THR A 198 8.68 25.01 -11.16
CA THR A 198 7.41 25.66 -10.83
C THR A 198 6.29 24.64 -10.69
N ASN A 199 5.29 24.96 -9.87
CA ASN A 199 4.11 24.12 -9.75
C ASN A 199 3.32 24.12 -11.07
N PRO A 200 2.96 22.95 -11.64
CA PRO A 200 2.24 22.88 -12.90
C PRO A 200 0.80 23.42 -12.82
N PHE A 201 0.19 23.46 -11.63
CA PHE A 201 -1.13 24.05 -11.40
C PHE A 201 -1.08 25.58 -11.31
N ASP A 202 -0.06 26.14 -10.67
CA ASP A 202 0.17 27.58 -10.55
C ASP A 202 1.65 27.91 -10.78
N ARG A 203 1.99 28.32 -12.00
CA ARG A 203 3.36 28.62 -12.40
C ARG A 203 3.97 29.85 -11.72
N SER A 204 3.16 30.66 -11.03
CA SER A 204 3.70 31.75 -10.20
C SER A 204 4.35 31.23 -8.92
N GLN A 205 4.00 30.00 -8.51
CA GLN A 205 4.62 29.31 -7.39
C GLN A 205 5.92 28.62 -7.83
N VAL A 206 7.05 29.21 -7.46
CA VAL A 206 8.38 28.60 -7.59
C VAL A 206 8.64 27.68 -6.39
N LEU A 207 8.88 26.40 -6.66
CA LEU A 207 9.14 25.38 -5.64
C LEU A 207 10.64 25.30 -5.28
N GLY A 208 11.49 25.65 -6.23
CA GLY A 208 12.93 25.48 -6.12
C GLY A 208 13.64 25.70 -7.45
N HIS A 209 14.88 25.24 -7.53
CA HIS A 209 15.70 25.37 -8.73
C HIS A 209 16.37 24.04 -9.07
N VAL A 210 16.64 23.83 -10.35
CA VAL A 210 17.44 22.72 -10.86
C VAL A 210 18.63 23.24 -11.66
N SER A 211 19.79 22.61 -11.50
CA SER A 211 20.93 22.79 -12.39
C SER A 211 21.21 21.51 -13.18
N GLU A 212 21.63 21.65 -14.43
CA GLU A 212 21.96 20.53 -15.31
C GLU A 212 23.37 20.00 -15.04
N ALA A 213 23.59 18.71 -15.30
CA ALA A 213 24.91 18.09 -15.26
C ALA A 213 25.73 18.51 -16.48
N SER A 214 26.97 18.93 -16.24
CA SER A 214 27.95 19.12 -17.32
C SER A 214 28.53 17.77 -17.77
N THR A 215 29.19 17.73 -18.92
CA THR A 215 29.95 16.55 -19.36
C THR A 215 31.00 16.14 -18.32
N ALA A 216 31.70 17.11 -17.72
CA ALA A 216 32.69 16.82 -16.68
C ALA A 216 32.07 16.21 -15.41
N ASP A 217 30.83 16.61 -15.06
CA ASP A 217 30.08 16.01 -13.97
C ASP A 217 29.73 14.55 -14.31
N ILE A 218 29.29 14.27 -15.54
CA ILE A 218 28.98 12.92 -16.02
C ILE A 218 30.24 12.03 -15.98
N ASP A 219 31.36 12.49 -16.53
CA ASP A 219 32.62 11.73 -16.55
C ASP A 219 33.06 11.38 -15.12
N ALA A 220 33.02 12.36 -14.21
CA ALA A 220 33.36 12.15 -12.81
C ALA A 220 32.42 11.17 -12.09
N ALA A 221 31.12 11.20 -12.43
CA ALA A 221 30.13 10.28 -11.89
C ALA A 221 30.34 8.85 -12.39
N VAL A 222 30.61 8.66 -13.69
CA VAL A 222 30.92 7.34 -14.26
C VAL A 222 32.18 6.75 -13.62
N ASP A 223 33.24 7.55 -13.50
CA ASP A 223 34.49 7.13 -12.88
C ASP A 223 34.30 6.68 -11.42
N ALA A 224 33.52 7.42 -10.63
CA ALA A 224 33.20 7.06 -9.26
C ALA A 224 32.35 5.78 -9.18
N ALA A 225 31.31 5.70 -10.02
CA ALA A 225 30.41 4.57 -10.12
C ALA A 225 31.15 3.27 -10.49
N ALA A 226 31.99 3.30 -11.52
CA ALA A 226 32.75 2.15 -11.98
C ALA A 226 33.67 1.58 -10.88
N ARG A 227 34.33 2.44 -10.11
CA ARG A 227 35.18 2.02 -8.98
C ARG A 227 34.35 1.42 -7.83
N ALA A 228 33.24 2.07 -7.47
CA ALA A 228 32.39 1.62 -6.37
C ALA A 228 31.64 0.32 -6.69
N GLN A 229 31.26 0.13 -7.96
CA GLN A 229 30.49 -1.01 -8.45
C GLN A 229 31.18 -2.34 -8.15
N ILE A 230 32.51 -2.42 -8.27
CA ILE A 230 33.27 -3.66 -8.06
C ILE A 230 33.02 -4.23 -6.64
N ALA A 231 33.10 -3.37 -5.62
CA ALA A 231 32.86 -3.78 -4.25
C ALA A 231 31.39 -4.07 -3.98
N TRP A 232 30.48 -3.36 -4.65
CA TRP A 232 29.04 -3.56 -4.55
C TRP A 232 28.59 -4.89 -5.17
N ASP A 233 29.10 -5.25 -6.34
CA ASP A 233 28.77 -6.52 -6.98
C ASP A 233 29.22 -7.72 -6.13
N ARG A 234 30.45 -7.64 -5.59
CA ARG A 234 31.03 -8.66 -4.70
C ARG A 234 30.25 -8.90 -3.41
N LYS A 235 29.37 -7.98 -2.97
CA LYS A 235 28.50 -8.22 -1.82
C LYS A 235 27.46 -9.33 -2.08
N GLY A 236 27.18 -9.65 -3.34
CA GLY A 236 26.12 -10.58 -3.73
C GLY A 236 24.72 -10.10 -3.34
N GLY A 237 23.70 -10.86 -3.72
CA GLY A 237 22.30 -10.51 -3.49
C GLY A 237 21.97 -10.22 -2.03
N ALA A 238 22.39 -11.12 -1.13
CA ALA A 238 22.14 -11.01 0.31
C ALA A 238 22.81 -9.77 0.96
N GLY A 239 23.95 -9.32 0.45
CA GLY A 239 24.61 -8.12 0.95
C GLY A 239 24.02 -6.81 0.40
N ARG A 240 23.29 -6.88 -0.72
CA ARG A 240 22.66 -5.71 -1.37
C ARG A 240 21.21 -5.49 -0.91
N ALA A 241 20.45 -6.56 -0.71
CA ALA A 241 19.04 -6.52 -0.34
C ALA A 241 18.70 -5.67 0.92
N PRO A 242 19.51 -5.65 1.99
CA PRO A 242 19.24 -4.81 3.17
C PRO A 242 19.16 -3.32 2.85
N VAL A 243 19.99 -2.81 1.94
CA VAL A 243 19.98 -1.38 1.54
C VAL A 243 18.69 -1.04 0.79
N LEU A 244 18.23 -1.94 -0.09
CA LEU A 244 16.98 -1.76 -0.83
C LEU A 244 15.77 -1.79 0.12
N ARG A 245 15.76 -2.70 1.10
CA ARG A 245 14.71 -2.69 2.15
C ARG A 245 14.74 -1.42 2.99
N ALA A 246 15.93 -0.96 3.37
CA ALA A 246 16.08 0.30 4.10
C ALA A 246 15.61 1.51 3.28
N MET A 247 15.78 1.49 1.96
CA MET A 247 15.20 2.50 1.06
C MET A 247 13.68 2.44 1.05
N ALA A 248 13.08 1.25 0.98
CA ALA A 248 11.62 1.09 1.06
C ALA A 248 11.06 1.66 2.38
N ASP A 249 11.72 1.37 3.50
CA ASP A 249 11.31 1.87 4.82
C ASP A 249 11.50 3.39 4.92
N ALA A 250 12.54 3.95 4.30
CA ALA A 250 12.77 5.39 4.22
C ALA A 250 11.69 6.12 3.40
N LEU A 251 11.24 5.53 2.28
CA LEU A 251 10.13 6.05 1.47
C LEU A 251 8.83 6.08 2.26
N GLU A 252 8.50 5.01 2.98
CA GLU A 252 7.29 4.97 3.80
C GLU A 252 7.34 5.92 4.99
N ALA A 253 8.51 6.05 5.63
CA ALA A 253 8.70 6.98 6.72
C ALA A 253 8.52 8.45 6.30
N ASP A 254 8.85 8.78 5.05
CA ASP A 254 8.74 10.14 4.49
C ASP A 254 7.51 10.33 3.59
N MET A 255 6.55 9.40 3.63
CA MET A 255 5.33 9.36 2.79
C MET A 255 4.64 10.72 2.70
N ASP A 256 4.38 11.38 3.82
CA ASP A 256 3.59 12.62 3.82
C ASP A 256 4.34 13.77 3.11
N ARG A 257 5.68 13.83 3.26
CA ARG A 257 6.54 14.80 2.56
C ARG A 257 6.62 14.50 1.06
N LEU A 258 6.82 13.24 0.70
CA LEU A 258 6.91 12.81 -0.69
C LEU A 258 5.60 13.06 -1.44
N VAL A 259 4.44 12.77 -0.83
CA VAL A 259 3.12 13.06 -1.42
C VAL A 259 2.91 14.56 -1.59
N ALA A 260 3.32 15.38 -0.61
CA ALA A 260 3.25 16.83 -0.73
C ALA A 260 4.11 17.35 -1.89
N LEU A 261 5.36 16.87 -2.01
CA LEU A 261 6.25 17.25 -3.11
C LEU A 261 5.74 16.77 -4.47
N LEU A 262 5.28 15.51 -4.58
CA LEU A 262 4.66 14.98 -5.81
C LEU A 262 3.43 15.79 -6.22
N SER A 263 2.60 16.23 -5.26
CA SER A 263 1.46 17.07 -5.57
C SER A 263 1.89 18.44 -6.11
N ARG A 264 2.94 19.04 -5.52
CA ARG A 264 3.43 20.35 -5.93
C ARG A 264 4.21 20.34 -7.22
N GLU A 265 5.10 19.38 -7.43
CA GLU A 265 6.00 19.34 -8.58
C GLU A 265 5.38 18.63 -9.78
N ALA A 266 4.73 17.49 -9.55
CA ALA A 266 4.18 16.64 -10.62
C ALA A 266 2.67 16.80 -10.82
N GLY A 267 2.00 17.63 -10.02
CA GLY A 267 0.55 17.87 -10.10
C GLY A 267 -0.29 16.65 -9.72
N LYS A 268 0.26 15.72 -8.94
CA LYS A 268 -0.43 14.47 -8.54
C LYS A 268 -1.58 14.78 -7.56
N THR A 269 -2.66 14.01 -7.67
CA THR A 269 -3.67 13.95 -6.61
C THR A 269 -3.07 13.23 -5.39
N LEU A 270 -3.66 13.40 -4.21
CA LEU A 270 -3.12 12.80 -2.98
C LEU A 270 -3.09 11.27 -3.03
N ASN A 271 -4.16 10.65 -3.56
CA ASN A 271 -4.23 9.20 -3.68
C ASN A 271 -3.24 8.67 -4.73
N ASP A 272 -3.04 9.39 -5.83
CA ASP A 272 -2.01 9.02 -6.83
C ASP A 272 -0.61 9.17 -6.25
N GLY A 273 -0.35 10.20 -5.45
CA GLY A 273 0.92 10.38 -4.74
C GLY A 273 1.18 9.25 -3.74
N VAL A 274 0.17 8.86 -2.95
CA VAL A 274 0.29 7.71 -2.03
C VAL A 274 0.56 6.42 -2.80
N ALA A 275 -0.17 6.17 -3.89
CA ALA A 275 0.03 5.01 -4.74
C ALA A 275 1.45 4.99 -5.31
N GLU A 276 1.99 6.14 -5.71
CA GLU A 276 3.32 6.23 -6.28
C GLU A 276 4.45 5.98 -5.26
N VAL A 277 4.35 6.53 -4.04
CA VAL A 277 5.31 6.22 -2.97
C VAL A 277 5.24 4.72 -2.62
N ARG A 278 4.03 4.16 -2.55
CA ARG A 278 3.83 2.72 -2.32
C ARG A 278 4.49 1.87 -3.40
N GLU A 279 4.29 2.23 -4.67
CA GLU A 279 4.90 1.53 -5.80
C GLU A 279 6.43 1.60 -5.77
N ALA A 280 7.00 2.77 -5.43
CA ALA A 280 8.45 2.92 -5.23
C ALA A 280 8.98 2.00 -4.12
N ALA A 281 8.29 1.93 -2.97
CA ALA A 281 8.65 1.05 -1.86
C ALA A 281 8.48 -0.43 -2.22
N ASP A 282 7.43 -0.77 -2.98
CA ASP A 282 7.19 -2.13 -3.47
C ASP A 282 8.27 -2.58 -4.45
N PHE A 283 8.72 -1.72 -5.38
CA PHE A 283 9.88 -2.03 -6.23
C PHE A 283 11.12 -2.34 -5.41
N CYS A 284 11.43 -1.51 -4.41
CA CYS A 284 12.58 -1.73 -3.54
C CYS A 284 12.52 -3.09 -2.82
N ARG A 285 11.37 -3.43 -2.23
CA ARG A 285 11.18 -4.72 -1.52
C ARG A 285 11.16 -5.91 -2.46
N TYR A 286 10.55 -5.75 -3.63
CA TYR A 286 10.49 -6.78 -4.65
C TYR A 286 11.90 -7.09 -5.19
N TYR A 287 12.65 -6.07 -5.60
CA TYR A 287 14.01 -6.27 -6.11
C TYR A 287 15.01 -6.69 -5.03
N ALA A 288 14.79 -6.34 -3.75
CA ALA A 288 15.57 -6.91 -2.65
C ALA A 288 15.41 -8.43 -2.54
N MET A 289 14.17 -8.91 -2.64
CA MET A 289 13.86 -10.34 -2.62
C MET A 289 14.42 -11.05 -3.87
N LEU A 290 14.30 -10.42 -5.05
CA LEU A 290 14.94 -10.95 -6.27
C LEU A 290 16.46 -10.98 -6.18
N ALA A 291 17.09 -9.96 -5.57
CA ALA A 291 18.53 -9.94 -5.37
C ALA A 291 18.98 -11.18 -4.58
N GLU A 292 18.33 -11.48 -3.46
CA GLU A 292 18.65 -12.66 -2.65
C GLU A 292 18.41 -13.97 -3.38
N ARG A 293 17.31 -14.07 -4.13
CA ARG A 293 16.94 -15.27 -4.88
C ARG A 293 17.90 -15.55 -6.04
N ASP A 294 18.16 -14.53 -6.87
CA ASP A 294 18.83 -14.70 -8.17
C ASP A 294 20.35 -14.46 -8.09
N PHE A 295 20.80 -13.67 -7.11
CA PHE A 295 22.23 -13.34 -6.91
C PHE A 295 22.75 -13.91 -5.58
N GLY A 296 22.11 -14.97 -5.06
CA GLY A 296 22.41 -15.60 -3.77
C GLY A 296 23.67 -16.48 -3.76
N GLY A 297 24.25 -16.78 -4.92
CA GLY A 297 25.47 -17.58 -5.01
C GLY A 297 25.61 -18.33 -6.33
N ARG A 298 26.40 -19.41 -6.30
CA ARG A 298 26.64 -20.27 -7.45
C ARG A 298 25.56 -21.35 -7.51
N GLU A 299 24.85 -21.43 -8.62
CA GLU A 299 23.94 -22.55 -8.91
C GLU A 299 24.74 -23.67 -9.56
N GLU A 300 24.75 -24.86 -8.96
CA GLU A 300 25.41 -26.03 -9.54
C GLU A 300 24.56 -26.61 -10.67
N LEU A 301 25.14 -26.69 -11.86
CA LEU A 301 24.50 -27.22 -13.04
C LEU A 301 24.82 -28.71 -13.20
N LYS A 302 23.86 -29.47 -13.72
CA LYS A 302 24.08 -30.86 -14.09
C LYS A 302 25.11 -30.94 -15.21
N GLY A 303 26.19 -31.71 -14.97
CA GLY A 303 27.28 -31.91 -15.92
C GLY A 303 27.80 -33.35 -15.93
N PRO A 304 28.69 -33.70 -16.87
CA PRO A 304 29.32 -35.02 -16.92
C PRO A 304 30.22 -35.25 -15.71
N VAL A 305 30.50 -36.53 -15.44
CA VAL A 305 31.41 -36.93 -14.35
C VAL A 305 32.81 -36.35 -14.58
N GLY A 306 33.35 -35.68 -13.57
CA GLY A 306 34.68 -35.06 -13.62
C GLY A 306 34.66 -33.54 -13.83
N GLU A 307 33.49 -32.92 -14.00
CA GLU A 307 33.34 -31.47 -14.13
C GLU A 307 32.47 -30.87 -13.02
N ILE A 308 32.74 -29.61 -12.65
CA ILE A 308 31.87 -28.80 -11.78
C ILE A 308 31.42 -27.60 -12.59
N ASN A 309 30.16 -27.60 -13.00
CA ASN A 309 29.57 -26.53 -13.80
C ASN A 309 28.73 -25.64 -12.89
N GLN A 310 28.96 -24.33 -12.92
CA GLN A 310 28.31 -23.37 -12.03
C GLN A 310 27.81 -22.15 -12.81
N LEU A 311 26.55 -21.77 -12.59
CA LEU A 311 25.98 -20.51 -13.05
C LEU A 311 26.08 -19.46 -11.94
N VAL A 312 26.54 -18.27 -12.31
CA VAL A 312 26.61 -17.11 -11.42
C VAL A 312 26.18 -15.88 -12.19
N LEU A 313 25.36 -15.04 -11.56
CA LEU A 313 24.95 -13.74 -12.09
C LEU A 313 25.76 -12.62 -11.45
N HIS A 314 26.17 -11.65 -12.26
CA HIS A 314 26.98 -10.50 -11.87
C HIS A 314 26.43 -9.22 -12.46
N GLY A 315 26.67 -8.09 -11.78
CA GLY A 315 26.45 -6.77 -12.33
C GLY A 315 27.28 -6.58 -13.61
N ARG A 316 26.68 -5.94 -14.62
CA ARG A 316 27.36 -5.62 -15.88
C ARG A 316 28.28 -4.40 -15.73
N GLY A 317 27.99 -3.49 -14.81
CA GLY A 317 28.82 -2.31 -14.55
C GLY A 317 28.00 -1.08 -14.20
N VAL A 318 28.15 0.01 -14.95
CA VAL A 318 27.47 1.29 -14.71
C VAL A 318 26.24 1.43 -15.60
N PHE A 319 25.08 1.72 -15.01
CA PHE A 319 23.81 1.88 -15.74
C PHE A 319 23.38 3.33 -15.83
N ALA A 320 22.85 3.73 -16.99
CA ALA A 320 22.14 5.00 -17.14
C ALA A 320 20.63 4.79 -16.95
N CYS A 321 20.09 5.22 -15.81
CA CYS A 321 18.65 5.16 -15.56
C CYS A 321 17.99 6.48 -15.96
N ILE A 322 17.34 6.50 -17.12
CA ILE A 322 16.58 7.65 -17.64
C ILE A 322 15.08 7.42 -17.37
N SER A 323 14.48 8.28 -16.55
CA SER A 323 13.10 8.10 -16.07
C SER A 323 12.13 9.16 -16.61
N PRO A 324 10.82 8.84 -16.74
CA PRO A 324 9.81 9.78 -17.20
C PRO A 324 9.27 10.66 -16.07
N TRP A 325 8.50 11.69 -16.43
CA TRP A 325 7.91 12.66 -15.48
C TRP A 325 6.56 12.23 -14.89
N ASN A 326 5.88 11.23 -15.47
CA ASN A 326 4.52 10.85 -15.09
C ASN A 326 4.46 9.91 -13.87
N PHE A 327 5.56 9.20 -13.57
CA PHE A 327 5.79 8.48 -12.32
C PHE A 327 7.22 8.82 -11.83
N PRO A 328 7.43 10.09 -11.45
CA PRO A 328 8.77 10.62 -11.24
C PRO A 328 9.47 10.08 -9.99
N LEU A 329 8.73 9.42 -9.10
CA LEU A 329 9.29 8.69 -7.96
C LEU A 329 9.29 7.18 -8.20
N ALA A 330 8.16 6.59 -8.62
CA ALA A 330 8.04 5.13 -8.70
C ALA A 330 8.92 4.51 -9.80
N ILE A 331 8.81 4.98 -11.05
CA ILE A 331 9.61 4.44 -12.16
C ILE A 331 11.08 4.79 -11.97
N PHE A 332 11.38 6.02 -11.53
CA PHE A 332 12.74 6.45 -11.18
C PHE A 332 13.38 5.49 -10.16
N THR A 333 12.69 5.25 -9.05
CA THR A 333 13.16 4.35 -7.99
C THR A 333 13.25 2.90 -8.48
N GLY A 334 12.27 2.43 -9.26
CA GLY A 334 12.21 1.06 -9.76
C GLY A 334 13.39 0.69 -10.68
N GLN A 335 13.73 1.57 -11.64
CA GLN A 335 14.90 1.39 -12.51
C GLN A 335 16.20 1.30 -11.69
N ILE A 336 16.38 2.25 -10.75
CA ILE A 336 17.56 2.30 -9.87
C ILE A 336 17.64 1.06 -8.98
N ALA A 337 16.53 0.68 -8.33
CA ALA A 337 16.48 -0.46 -7.42
C ALA A 337 16.82 -1.76 -8.14
N ALA A 338 16.33 -1.98 -9.36
CA ALA A 338 16.65 -3.15 -10.16
C ALA A 338 18.14 -3.20 -10.54
N ALA A 339 18.69 -2.10 -11.02
CA ALA A 339 20.11 -2.01 -11.39
C ALA A 339 21.02 -2.27 -10.18
N LEU A 340 20.74 -1.63 -9.04
CA LEU A 340 21.46 -1.84 -7.79
C LEU A 340 21.31 -3.28 -7.27
N ALA A 341 20.10 -3.86 -7.31
CA ALA A 341 19.83 -5.24 -6.91
C ALA A 341 20.68 -6.25 -7.68
N ALA A 342 20.86 -6.00 -8.99
CA ALA A 342 21.67 -6.81 -9.89
C ALA A 342 23.18 -6.55 -9.79
N GLY A 343 23.63 -5.62 -8.94
CA GLY A 343 25.05 -5.37 -8.68
C GLY A 343 25.68 -4.26 -9.50
N ASN A 344 24.87 -3.44 -10.17
CA ASN A 344 25.35 -2.32 -10.97
C ASN A 344 25.47 -1.05 -10.10
N ALA A 345 26.25 -0.08 -10.57
CA ALA A 345 26.14 1.31 -10.13
C ALA A 345 25.25 2.09 -11.11
N VAL A 346 24.75 3.26 -10.71
CA VAL A 346 23.72 3.99 -11.45
C VAL A 346 24.03 5.47 -11.58
N LEU A 347 23.88 5.99 -12.79
CA LEU A 347 23.69 7.41 -13.07
C LEU A 347 22.23 7.64 -13.39
N ALA A 348 21.53 8.35 -12.51
CA ALA A 348 20.10 8.57 -12.60
C ALA A 348 19.81 9.94 -13.23
N LYS A 349 19.18 9.93 -14.41
CA LYS A 349 18.74 11.12 -15.13
C LYS A 349 17.21 11.21 -15.06
N PRO A 350 16.64 12.08 -14.20
CA PRO A 350 15.20 12.27 -14.15
C PRO A 350 14.71 13.08 -15.35
N ALA A 351 13.39 13.04 -15.60
CA ALA A 351 12.75 13.98 -16.50
C ALA A 351 12.90 15.42 -16.00
N GLU A 352 12.95 16.37 -16.93
CA GLU A 352 13.23 17.79 -16.65
C GLU A 352 12.12 18.47 -15.83
N GLN A 353 10.90 17.92 -15.92
CA GLN A 353 9.73 18.44 -15.23
C GLN A 353 9.72 18.10 -13.73
N THR A 354 10.43 17.05 -13.31
CA THR A 354 10.34 16.52 -11.94
C THR A 354 11.71 16.22 -11.30
N PRO A 355 12.65 17.18 -11.28
CA PRO A 355 14.00 16.95 -10.76
C PRO A 355 14.11 17.00 -9.22
N LEU A 356 13.18 17.64 -8.50
CA LEU A 356 13.22 17.81 -7.04
C LEU A 356 12.86 16.51 -6.33
N ILE A 357 11.79 15.82 -6.75
CA ILE A 357 11.42 14.52 -6.18
C ILE A 357 12.51 13.46 -6.44
N ALA A 358 13.17 13.52 -7.60
CA ALA A 358 14.31 12.67 -7.91
C ALA A 358 15.50 12.94 -6.99
N ALA A 359 15.81 14.21 -6.70
CA ALA A 359 16.85 14.58 -5.74
C ALA A 359 16.52 14.07 -4.32
N GLU A 360 15.26 14.17 -3.90
CA GLU A 360 14.83 13.64 -2.61
C GLU A 360 14.96 12.11 -2.55
N ALA A 361 14.60 11.40 -3.62
CA ALA A 361 14.78 9.95 -3.70
C ALA A 361 16.27 9.53 -3.58
N VAL A 362 17.19 10.22 -4.27
CA VAL A 362 18.64 9.92 -4.15
C VAL A 362 19.16 10.22 -2.75
N ARG A 363 18.70 11.32 -2.11
CA ARG A 363 19.01 11.62 -0.72
C ARG A 363 18.55 10.51 0.23
N LEU A 364 17.37 9.95 0.00
CA LEU A 364 16.85 8.82 0.78
C LEU A 364 17.67 7.54 0.56
N TYR A 365 18.11 7.25 -0.66
CA TYR A 365 19.03 6.12 -0.93
C TYR A 365 20.33 6.24 -0.13
N HIS A 366 20.96 7.43 -0.12
CA HIS A 366 22.18 7.66 0.66
C HIS A 366 21.90 7.51 2.17
N LYS A 367 20.76 8.04 2.66
CA LYS A 367 20.33 7.87 4.06
C LYS A 367 20.07 6.39 4.41
N ALA A 368 19.61 5.58 3.46
CA ALA A 368 19.41 4.15 3.61
C ALA A 368 20.71 3.33 3.62
N GLY A 369 21.87 3.98 3.53
CA GLY A 369 23.19 3.35 3.64
C GLY A 369 23.80 2.95 2.29
N LEU A 370 23.22 3.40 1.17
CA LEU A 370 23.87 3.23 -0.14
C LEU A 370 25.14 4.10 -0.20
N ASN A 371 26.24 3.53 -0.66
CA ASN A 371 27.46 4.29 -0.93
C ASN A 371 27.13 5.41 -1.95
N PRO A 372 27.37 6.70 -1.63
CA PRO A 372 27.05 7.79 -2.54
C PRO A 372 27.78 7.76 -3.90
N ASP A 373 28.85 6.98 -4.04
CA ASP A 373 29.52 6.75 -5.32
C ASP A 373 28.77 5.74 -6.22
N LEU A 374 27.83 4.93 -5.67
CA LEU A 374 27.05 3.95 -6.46
C LEU A 374 25.83 4.55 -7.15
N LEU A 375 25.36 5.73 -6.71
CA LEU A 375 24.19 6.38 -7.25
C LEU A 375 24.45 7.89 -7.34
N ALA A 376 24.66 8.35 -8.56
CA ALA A 376 24.72 9.76 -8.88
C ALA A 376 23.38 10.25 -9.46
N LEU A 377 23.00 11.48 -9.14
CA LEU A 377 21.93 12.19 -9.85
C LEU A 377 22.57 13.08 -10.91
N THR A 378 22.09 13.01 -12.15
CA THR A 378 22.55 13.84 -13.26
C THR A 378 21.34 14.48 -13.96
N PRO A 379 20.72 15.54 -13.37
CA PRO A 379 19.61 16.23 -14.01
C PRO A 379 20.05 16.93 -15.29
N GLY A 380 19.11 17.20 -16.20
CA GLY A 380 19.36 17.99 -17.41
C GLY A 380 18.49 17.52 -18.57
N ARG A 381 18.75 18.03 -19.77
CA ARG A 381 17.86 17.73 -20.90
C ARG A 381 18.12 16.38 -21.54
N GLY A 382 17.10 15.85 -22.22
CA GLY A 382 17.23 14.61 -22.98
C GLY A 382 18.30 14.71 -24.07
N GLU A 383 18.27 15.79 -24.85
CA GLU A 383 19.17 16.02 -25.98
C GLU A 383 20.62 16.34 -25.58
N THR A 384 20.86 16.76 -24.34
CA THR A 384 22.21 17.06 -23.81
C THR A 384 22.67 15.95 -22.87
N VAL A 385 22.16 15.94 -21.63
CA VAL A 385 22.59 15.03 -20.56
C VAL A 385 22.16 13.59 -20.87
N GLY A 386 20.94 13.38 -21.36
CA GLY A 386 20.47 12.03 -21.73
C GLY A 386 21.30 11.41 -22.86
N ALA A 387 21.52 12.16 -23.95
CA ALA A 387 22.35 11.73 -25.07
C ALA A 387 23.81 11.48 -24.66
N ALA A 388 24.37 12.34 -23.82
CA ALA A 388 25.72 12.15 -23.28
C ALA A 388 25.84 10.85 -22.47
N LEU A 389 24.88 10.55 -21.59
CA LEU A 389 24.89 9.30 -20.81
C LEU A 389 24.82 8.05 -21.71
N VAL A 390 23.90 8.03 -22.67
CA VAL A 390 23.70 6.85 -23.55
C VAL A 390 24.91 6.60 -24.45
N SER A 391 25.66 7.64 -24.82
CA SER A 391 26.84 7.52 -25.68
C SER A 391 28.16 7.40 -24.90
N HIS A 392 28.13 7.51 -23.57
CA HIS A 392 29.33 7.50 -22.76
C HIS A 392 29.97 6.09 -22.73
N PRO A 393 31.26 5.94 -23.06
CA PRO A 393 31.90 4.63 -23.21
C PRO A 393 32.03 3.83 -21.91
N GLY A 394 31.92 4.49 -20.76
CA GLY A 394 31.89 3.85 -19.43
C GLY A 394 30.50 3.51 -18.91
N VAL A 395 29.45 3.53 -19.74
CA VAL A 395 28.10 3.07 -19.41
C VAL A 395 27.85 1.70 -20.08
N ASP A 396 27.45 0.72 -19.29
CA ASP A 396 27.37 -0.70 -19.67
C ASP A 396 25.93 -1.22 -19.90
N GLY A 397 24.92 -0.38 -19.63
CA GLY A 397 23.50 -0.73 -19.71
C GLY A 397 22.51 0.40 -19.49
#